data_AF-A0A1T3INL8-F1
#
_entry.id   AF-A0A1T3INL8-F1
#
_cell.length_a   1.000
_cell.length_b   1.000
_cell.length_c   1.000
_cell.angle_alpha   90.00
_cell.angle_beta   90.00
_cell.angle_gamma   90.00
#
_symmetry.space_group_name_H-M   'P 1'
#
loop_
_entity.id
_entity.type
_entity.pdbx_description
1 polymer ?
#
loop_
_entity_poly.entity_id
_entity_poly.type
_entity_poly.pdbx_seq_one_letter_code
_entity_poly.pdbx_strand_id
1 'polypeptide(L)'
;MKSIYHLFTTFLLLGFSLFSNTAKAQTKINLEGKSFSTMVTSLCAETFPPDPCAGYTDYMKLNFKKDRVEIVNERVQCNETRKNVLVSKWSQLKGNQIKIERLDYEGGPFITGNILILKNNQLTGKHNTRFTRDFIFEPVSVK
;
A
#
# COMPACT_ATOMS: atom_id res chain seq x y z
N MET A 1 28.29 25.07 -64.73
CA MET A 1 27.14 24.37 -64.12
C MET A 1 27.58 23.66 -62.84
N LYS A 2 27.79 24.39 -61.74
CA LYS A 2 28.15 23.83 -60.43
C LYS A 2 27.71 24.83 -59.35
N SER A 3 26.43 24.87 -58.99
CA SER A 3 25.99 25.67 -57.82
C SER A 3 24.55 25.39 -57.39
N ILE A 4 24.14 24.13 -57.18
CA ILE A 4 22.78 23.83 -56.67
C ILE A 4 22.76 22.77 -55.56
N TYR A 5 23.83 22.00 -55.35
CA TYR A 5 23.80 20.86 -54.41
C TYR A 5 24.15 21.18 -52.95
N HIS A 6 24.51 22.42 -52.61
CA HIS A 6 24.88 22.78 -51.23
C HIS A 6 23.75 23.38 -50.39
N LEU A 7 22.58 23.68 -50.98
CA LEU A 7 21.49 24.31 -50.24
C LEU A 7 20.49 23.32 -49.59
N PHE A 8 20.62 22.03 -49.88
CA PHE A 8 19.66 21.00 -49.41
C PHE A 8 20.19 20.11 -48.28
N THR A 9 21.48 20.17 -47.96
CA THR A 9 22.11 19.27 -46.96
C THR A 9 22.25 19.87 -45.57
N THR A 10 22.01 21.18 -45.39
CA THR A 10 22.09 21.84 -44.08
C THR A 10 20.77 21.93 -43.32
N PHE A 11 19.64 21.53 -43.93
CA PHE A 11 18.32 21.57 -43.27
C PHE A 11 17.88 20.25 -42.63
N LEU A 12 18.61 19.15 -42.83
CA LEU A 12 18.24 17.81 -42.34
C LEU A 12 18.84 17.46 -40.97
N LEU A 13 19.74 18.28 -40.42
CA LEU A 13 20.44 18.02 -39.15
C LEU A 13 19.89 18.80 -37.94
N LEU A 14 18.87 19.66 -38.15
CA LEU A 14 18.20 20.43 -37.09
C LEU A 14 16.88 19.80 -36.60
N GLY A 15 16.51 18.62 -37.10
CA GLY A 15 15.26 17.95 -36.75
C GLY A 15 15.34 16.90 -35.64
N PHE A 16 16.51 16.58 -35.10
CA PHE A 16 16.71 15.40 -34.25
C PHE A 16 16.92 15.68 -32.74
N SER A 17 16.80 16.94 -32.29
CA SER A 17 17.01 17.31 -30.87
C SER A 17 15.72 17.44 -30.05
N LEU A 18 14.56 17.06 -30.60
CA LEU A 18 13.29 17.04 -29.87
C LEU A 18 12.79 15.62 -29.59
N PHE A 19 13.70 14.70 -29.23
CA PHE A 19 13.28 13.58 -28.39
C PHE A 19 13.12 14.12 -26.97
N SER A 20 11.95 14.71 -26.78
CA SER A 20 11.34 15.08 -25.52
C SER A 20 11.67 14.03 -24.47
N ASN A 21 12.63 14.36 -23.60
CA ASN A 21 12.78 13.72 -22.31
C ASN A 21 11.48 13.98 -21.54
N THR A 22 10.45 13.16 -21.78
CA THR A 22 9.30 13.10 -20.90
C THR A 22 9.78 12.40 -19.64
N ALA A 23 10.45 13.16 -18.77
CA ALA A 23 10.61 12.80 -17.38
C ALA A 23 9.19 12.57 -16.86
N LYS A 24 8.79 11.30 -16.71
CA LYS A 24 7.55 10.96 -16.01
C LYS A 24 7.73 11.47 -14.59
N ALA A 25 7.25 12.68 -14.31
CA ALA A 25 7.21 13.24 -12.98
C ALA A 25 6.47 12.23 -12.11
N GLN A 26 7.21 11.54 -11.23
CA GLN A 26 6.61 10.59 -10.31
C GLN A 26 5.72 11.38 -9.37
N THR A 27 4.41 11.23 -9.51
CA THR A 27 3.47 11.89 -8.62
C THR A 27 3.72 11.37 -7.21
N LYS A 28 4.23 12.25 -6.34
CA LYS A 28 4.46 11.93 -4.93
C LYS A 28 3.11 11.70 -4.27
N ILE A 29 2.89 10.52 -3.70
CA ILE A 29 1.68 10.20 -2.96
C ILE A 29 1.77 10.86 -1.60
N ASN A 30 0.72 11.59 -1.23
CA ASN A 30 0.56 12.08 0.13
C ASN A 30 -0.35 11.13 0.93
N LEU A 31 0.27 10.35 1.82
CA LEU A 31 -0.41 9.54 2.83
C LEU A 31 -0.34 10.13 4.24
N GLU A 32 0.43 11.19 4.46
CA GLU A 32 0.62 11.76 5.79
C GLU A 32 -0.74 12.21 6.38
N GLY A 33 -1.01 11.76 7.60
CA GLY A 33 -2.27 12.02 8.31
C GLY A 33 -3.42 11.09 7.91
N LYS A 34 -3.26 10.24 6.88
CA LYS A 34 -4.29 9.30 6.46
C LYS A 34 -4.25 8.02 7.27
N SER A 35 -5.43 7.45 7.49
CA SER A 35 -5.58 6.16 8.18
C SER A 35 -6.41 5.21 7.33
N PHE A 36 -6.06 3.93 7.35
CA PHE A 36 -6.77 2.89 6.62
C PHE A 36 -6.94 1.66 7.51
N SER A 37 -8.02 0.92 7.36
CA SER A 37 -8.28 -0.29 8.16
C SER A 37 -8.82 -1.44 7.33
N THR A 38 -8.52 -2.66 7.74
CA THR A 38 -9.06 -3.88 7.16
C THR A 38 -9.42 -4.88 8.26
N MET A 39 -10.38 -5.76 7.97
CA MET A 39 -10.62 -6.96 8.77
C MET A 39 -9.62 -8.03 8.32
N VAL A 40 -8.82 -8.53 9.26
CA VAL A 40 -7.80 -9.55 8.99
C VAL A 40 -8.44 -10.94 8.98
N THR A 41 -9.17 -11.27 10.03
CA THR A 41 -9.85 -12.56 10.17
C THR A 41 -11.04 -12.45 11.13
N SER A 42 -11.98 -13.37 11.01
CA SER A 42 -13.06 -13.58 11.98
C SER A 42 -13.19 -15.08 12.20
N LEU A 43 -13.05 -15.53 13.44
CA LEU A 43 -13.06 -16.92 13.82
C LEU A 43 -14.20 -17.19 14.79
N CYS A 44 -15.09 -18.09 14.39
CA CYS A 44 -16.05 -18.71 15.29
C CYS A 44 -15.40 -19.95 15.92
N ALA A 45 -15.50 -20.10 17.24
CA ALA A 45 -14.98 -21.26 17.95
C ALA A 45 -16.11 -21.94 18.72
N GLU A 46 -16.22 -23.25 18.56
CA GLU A 46 -17.13 -24.08 19.36
C GLU A 46 -16.38 -24.66 20.56
N THR A 47 -16.98 -24.59 21.73
CA THR A 47 -16.39 -25.09 23.00
C THR A 47 -17.37 -25.99 23.73
N PHE A 48 -16.84 -26.87 24.58
CA PHE A 48 -17.62 -27.63 25.55
C PHE A 48 -17.07 -27.37 26.96
N PRO A 49 -17.84 -26.74 27.87
CA PRO A 49 -19.22 -26.24 27.69
C PRO A 49 -19.33 -25.07 26.69
N PRO A 50 -20.54 -24.80 26.14
CA PRO A 50 -20.73 -23.69 25.21
C PRO A 50 -20.33 -22.35 25.81
N ASP A 51 -19.41 -21.65 25.15
CA ASP A 51 -18.99 -20.29 25.48
C ASP A 51 -19.31 -19.37 24.30
N PRO A 52 -20.29 -18.46 24.44
CA PRO A 52 -20.65 -17.51 23.38
C PRO A 52 -19.52 -16.53 23.03
N CYS A 53 -18.48 -16.44 23.85
CA CYS A 53 -17.34 -15.55 23.68
C CYS A 53 -16.05 -16.24 23.23
N ALA A 54 -16.11 -17.51 22.82
CA ALA A 54 -14.94 -18.24 22.35
C ALA A 54 -14.38 -17.73 21.00
N GLY A 55 -15.21 -17.11 20.17
CA GLY A 55 -14.81 -16.54 18.87
C GLY A 55 -14.20 -15.14 18.98
N TYR A 56 -13.49 -14.71 17.94
CA TYR A 56 -12.89 -13.37 17.88
C TYR A 56 -12.82 -12.82 16.46
N THR A 57 -12.66 -11.51 16.33
CA THR A 57 -12.38 -10.84 15.05
C THR A 57 -11.17 -9.94 15.18
N ASP A 58 -10.25 -10.04 14.23
CA ASP A 58 -9.03 -9.24 14.19
C ASP A 58 -9.12 -8.17 13.11
N TYR A 59 -8.73 -6.96 13.48
CA TYR A 59 -8.62 -5.80 12.60
C TYR A 59 -7.19 -5.29 12.57
N MET A 60 -6.79 -4.74 11.43
CA MET A 60 -5.53 -4.04 11.28
C MET A 60 -5.78 -2.62 10.77
N LYS A 61 -5.25 -1.64 11.48
CA LYS A 61 -5.28 -0.22 11.11
C LYS A 61 -3.88 0.30 10.85
N LEU A 62 -3.73 1.05 9.77
CA LEU A 62 -2.50 1.72 9.36
C LEU A 62 -2.69 3.22 9.50
N ASN A 63 -1.97 3.88 10.40
CA ASN A 63 -1.97 5.33 10.55
C ASN A 63 -0.66 5.90 9.99
N PHE A 64 -0.73 6.56 8.85
CA PHE A 64 0.45 7.11 8.19
C PHE A 64 0.82 8.46 8.79
N LYS A 65 2.09 8.56 9.21
CA LYS A 65 2.78 9.80 9.58
C LYS A 65 3.83 10.10 8.50
N LYS A 66 4.54 11.22 8.62
CA LYS A 66 5.50 11.69 7.61
C LYS A 66 6.55 10.65 7.19
N ASP A 67 7.12 9.93 8.15
CA ASP A 67 8.26 9.01 7.97
C ASP A 67 8.01 7.59 8.51
N ARG A 68 6.85 7.40 9.16
CA ARG A 68 6.47 6.16 9.84
C ARG A 68 4.99 5.86 9.69
N VAL A 69 4.65 4.60 9.83
CA VAL A 69 3.28 4.10 9.91
C VAL A 69 3.13 3.41 11.25
N GLU A 70 2.07 3.77 11.97
CA GLU A 70 1.61 3.03 13.15
C GLU A 70 0.64 1.95 12.68
N ILE A 71 0.96 0.72 13.00
CA ILE A 71 0.20 -0.49 12.66
C ILE A 71 -0.47 -0.93 13.96
N VAL A 72 -1.78 -0.79 14.03
CA VAL A 72 -2.58 -1.17 15.19
C VAL A 72 -3.32 -2.46 14.84
N ASN A 73 -2.96 -3.54 15.53
CA ASN A 73 -3.68 -4.81 15.46
C ASN A 73 -4.64 -4.87 16.65
N GLU A 74 -5.94 -5.03 16.36
CA GLU A 74 -6.98 -5.07 17.36
C GLU A 74 -7.72 -6.42 17.28
N ARG A 75 -7.70 -7.18 18.38
CA ARG A 75 -8.51 -8.38 18.56
C ARG A 75 -9.74 -8.02 19.39
N VAL A 76 -10.92 -8.21 18.82
CA VAL A 76 -12.21 -8.02 19.48
C VAL A 76 -12.80 -9.39 19.81
N GLN A 77 -13.08 -9.63 21.09
CA GLN A 77 -13.66 -10.86 21.61
C GLN A 77 -14.73 -10.48 22.64
N CYS A 78 -16.01 -10.60 22.27
CA CYS A 78 -17.13 -10.08 23.06
C CYS A 78 -16.88 -8.65 23.58
N ASN A 79 -16.61 -8.51 24.88
CA ASN A 79 -16.46 -7.25 25.59
C ASN A 79 -14.98 -6.86 25.78
N GLU A 80 -14.05 -7.73 25.37
CA GLU A 80 -12.62 -7.49 25.44
C GLU A 80 -12.09 -7.01 24.09
N THR A 81 -11.24 -5.99 24.15
CA THR A 81 -10.44 -5.56 22.99
C THR A 81 -8.98 -5.54 23.38
N ARG A 82 -8.18 -6.39 22.73
CA ARG A 82 -6.72 -6.41 22.91
C ARG A 82 -6.07 -5.68 21.75
N LYS A 83 -5.17 -4.76 22.05
CA LYS A 83 -4.50 -3.94 21.05
C LYS A 83 -3.00 -4.13 21.13
N ASN A 84 -2.37 -4.29 19.97
CA ASN A 84 -0.93 -4.26 19.81
C ASN A 84 -0.58 -3.18 18.79
N VAL A 85 0.39 -2.33 19.13
CA VAL A 85 0.84 -1.24 18.26
C VAL A 85 2.28 -1.50 17.86
N LEU A 86 2.51 -1.50 16.55
CA LEU A 86 3.82 -1.59 15.93
C LEU A 86 4.10 -0.31 15.14
N VAL A 87 5.32 0.21 15.23
CA VAL A 87 5.77 1.30 14.36
C VAL A 87 6.74 0.74 13.33
N SER A 88 6.54 1.11 12.06
CA SER A 88 7.44 0.79 10.96
C SER A 88 7.70 2.03 10.12
N LYS A 89 8.84 2.10 9.43
CA LYS A 89 9.02 3.08 8.36
C LYS A 89 8.20 2.68 7.14
N TRP A 90 7.85 3.67 6.33
CA TRP A 90 7.26 3.45 5.03
C TRP A 90 7.92 4.35 3.98
N SER A 91 7.82 3.93 2.71
CA SER A 91 8.28 4.71 1.57
C SER A 91 7.39 4.46 0.36
N GLN A 92 7.32 5.44 -0.53
CA GLN A 92 6.77 5.24 -1.86
C GLN A 92 7.84 4.61 -2.75
N LEU A 93 7.50 3.53 -3.44
CA LEU A 93 8.32 2.96 -4.50
C LEU A 93 8.00 3.68 -5.83
N LYS A 94 7.80 2.93 -6.93
CA LYS A 94 7.37 3.51 -8.21
C LYS A 94 5.85 3.59 -8.29
N GLY A 95 5.34 4.71 -8.79
CA GLY A 95 3.91 4.90 -9.04
C GLY A 95 3.11 4.85 -7.74
N ASN A 96 2.13 3.94 -7.67
CA ASN A 96 1.20 3.83 -6.56
C ASN A 96 1.55 2.75 -5.52
N GLN A 97 2.79 2.27 -5.53
CA GLN A 97 3.26 1.26 -4.60
C GLN A 97 3.84 1.89 -3.34
N ILE A 98 3.40 1.40 -2.20
CA ILE A 98 3.78 1.83 -0.86
C ILE A 98 4.44 0.66 -0.15
N LYS A 99 5.71 0.80 0.20
CA LYS A 99 6.46 -0.20 0.96
C LYS A 99 6.41 0.15 2.43
N ILE A 100 6.03 -0.81 3.26
CA ILE A 100 6.20 -0.78 4.71
C ILE A 100 7.36 -1.71 5.05
N GLU A 101 8.32 -1.27 5.85
CA GLU A 101 9.50 -2.12 6.16
C GLU A 101 9.08 -3.40 6.88
N ARG A 102 8.32 -3.26 7.97
CA ARG A 102 7.75 -4.35 8.76
C ARG A 102 6.24 -4.22 8.84
N LEU A 103 5.52 -5.15 8.21
CA LEU A 103 4.07 -5.26 8.27
C LEU A 103 3.71 -6.69 8.63
N ASP A 104 3.69 -6.94 9.94
CA ASP A 104 3.57 -8.29 10.47
C ASP A 104 2.22 -8.49 11.17
N TYR A 105 1.73 -9.72 11.08
CA TYR A 105 0.55 -10.20 11.78
C TYR A 105 0.86 -11.60 12.34
N GLU A 106 0.52 -11.83 13.61
CA GLU A 106 0.81 -13.09 14.33
C GLU A 106 2.26 -13.59 14.19
N GLY A 107 3.22 -12.66 14.18
CA GLY A 107 4.65 -12.97 14.17
C GLY A 107 5.25 -13.28 12.79
N GLY A 108 4.51 -13.07 11.70
CA GLY A 108 5.03 -13.23 10.34
C GLY A 108 4.57 -12.14 9.37
N PRO A 109 5.16 -12.08 8.15
CA PRO A 109 4.78 -11.10 7.13
C PRO A 109 3.31 -11.22 6.73
N PHE A 110 2.57 -10.12 6.80
CA PHE A 110 1.12 -10.12 6.55
C PHE A 110 0.77 -10.13 5.05
N ILE A 111 1.52 -9.39 4.23
CA ILE A 111 1.30 -9.28 2.79
C ILE A 111 2.61 -9.51 2.02
N THR A 112 2.49 -9.89 0.76
CA THR A 112 3.64 -10.17 -0.10
C THR A 112 4.55 -8.96 -0.23
N GLY A 113 5.78 -9.15 0.24
CA GLY A 113 6.82 -8.13 0.19
C GLY A 113 6.49 -6.87 0.99
N ASN A 114 5.51 -6.86 1.89
CA ASN A 114 5.07 -5.66 2.63
C ASN A 114 4.78 -4.46 1.70
N ILE A 115 4.26 -4.73 0.50
CA ILE A 115 3.93 -3.71 -0.51
C ILE A 115 2.41 -3.61 -0.64
N LEU A 116 1.91 -2.39 -0.44
CA LEU A 116 0.52 -2.00 -0.68
C LEU A 116 0.42 -1.21 -1.98
N ILE A 117 -0.70 -1.36 -2.68
CA ILE A 117 -1.01 -0.61 -3.90
C ILE A 117 -2.14 0.37 -3.58
N LEU A 118 -1.89 1.68 -3.75
CA LEU A 118 -2.93 2.70 -3.61
C LEU A 118 -3.77 2.79 -4.89
N LYS A 119 -5.06 2.52 -4.81
CA LYS A 119 -6.01 2.69 -5.91
C LYS A 119 -7.35 3.14 -5.36
N ASN A 120 -7.99 4.13 -5.99
CA ASN A 120 -9.32 4.62 -5.59
C ASN A 120 -9.42 4.96 -4.09
N ASN A 121 -8.37 5.55 -3.51
CA ASN A 121 -8.27 5.87 -2.08
C ASN A 121 -8.36 4.65 -1.13
N GLN A 122 -8.03 3.46 -1.62
CA GLN A 122 -7.87 2.22 -0.85
C GLN A 122 -6.44 1.71 -0.99
N LEU A 123 -5.94 1.02 0.03
CA LEU A 123 -4.67 0.29 -0.05
C LEU A 123 -4.96 -1.19 -0.22
N THR A 124 -4.36 -1.81 -1.23
CA THR A 124 -4.52 -3.25 -1.49
C THR A 124 -3.20 -3.99 -1.27
N GLY A 125 -3.22 -5.01 -0.42
CA GLY A 125 -2.08 -5.89 -0.16
C GLY A 125 -2.33 -7.29 -0.67
N LYS A 126 -1.42 -7.81 -1.49
CA LYS A 126 -1.52 -9.18 -2.01
C LYS A 126 -1.11 -10.19 -0.96
N HIS A 127 -1.78 -11.33 -0.95
CA HIS A 127 -1.42 -12.40 -0.02
C HIS A 127 -0.13 -13.13 -0.42
N ASN A 128 0.55 -13.76 0.56
CA ASN A 128 1.77 -14.54 0.32
C ASN A 128 1.50 -15.95 -0.25
N THR A 129 0.51 -16.71 0.27
CA THR A 129 0.12 -18.06 -0.24
C THR A 129 -1.15 -18.68 0.41
N ARG A 130 -1.46 -18.38 1.68
CA ARG A 130 -2.60 -18.94 2.47
C ARG A 130 -4.03 -18.37 2.28
N PHE A 131 -4.23 -17.12 1.88
CA PHE A 131 -5.55 -16.52 1.60
C PHE A 131 -5.81 -16.41 0.10
N THR A 132 -7.08 -16.58 -0.29
CA THR A 132 -7.55 -16.54 -1.68
C THR A 132 -7.88 -15.14 -2.18
N ARG A 133 -7.90 -14.13 -1.29
CA ARG A 133 -8.28 -12.74 -1.62
C ARG A 133 -7.22 -11.76 -1.13
N ASP A 134 -7.10 -10.66 -1.87
CA ASP A 134 -6.27 -9.51 -1.47
C ASP A 134 -6.89 -8.82 -0.25
N PHE A 135 -6.04 -8.26 0.61
CA PHE A 135 -6.48 -7.40 1.71
C PHE A 135 -6.74 -5.99 1.20
N ILE A 136 -7.96 -5.50 1.40
CA ILE A 136 -8.36 -4.14 1.05
C ILE A 136 -8.47 -3.36 2.35
N PHE A 137 -7.66 -2.32 2.48
CA PHE A 137 -7.74 -1.37 3.58
C PHE A 137 -8.56 -0.17 3.12
N GLU A 138 -9.69 0.01 3.78
CA GLU A 138 -10.62 1.11 3.54
C GLU A 138 -10.15 2.36 4.30
N PRO A 139 -10.35 3.56 3.75
CA PRO A 139 -10.02 4.80 4.44
C PRO A 139 -10.85 4.94 5.71
N VAL A 140 -10.20 5.26 6.82
CA VAL A 140 -10.89 5.56 8.08
C VAL A 140 -11.27 7.02 8.07
N SER A 141 -12.58 7.31 8.03
CA SER A 141 -13.07 8.68 8.19
C SER A 141 -12.62 9.22 9.54
N VAL A 142 -11.96 10.38 9.54
CA VAL A 142 -11.77 11.16 10.76
C VAL A 142 -13.15 11.71 11.11
N LYS A 143 -13.75 11.20 12.19
CA LYS A 143 -14.94 11.80 12.80
C LYS A 143 -14.57 13.10 13.50
#